data_AF-A0ABD6EPC6-F1
#
_entry.id   AF-A0ABD6EPC6-F1
#
_cell.length_a   1.000
_cell.length_b   1.000
_cell.length_c   1.000
_cell.angle_alpha   90.00
_cell.angle_beta   90.00
_cell.angle_gamma   90.00
#
_symmetry.space_group_name_H-M   'P 1'
#
loop_
_entity.id
_entity.type
_entity.pdbx_description
1 polymer ?
#
loop_
_entity_poly.entity_id
_entity_poly.type
_entity_poly.pdbx_seq_one_letter_code
_entity_poly.pdbx_strand_id
1 'polypeptide(L)'
;MPIRSRHVIKDALIFARGEKFAPCPPGVENLVEYAPCNTHKCPVNLSTYKWSECFHTTHQWINHTWVQNETCYRVRDIPADDQLIYIDTSEIIRTQKCNPLCF
;
A
#
# COMPACT_ATOMS: atom_id res chain seq x y z
N MET A 1 -3.54 -5.35 21.85
CA MET A 1 -4.23 -5.30 20.54
C MET A 1 -5.44 -6.19 20.61
N PRO A 2 -6.63 -5.76 20.15
CA PRO A 2 -7.79 -6.64 20.09
C PRO A 2 -7.56 -7.76 19.08
N ILE A 3 -8.08 -8.95 19.35
CA ILE A 3 -7.86 -10.16 18.54
C ILE A 3 -9.24 -10.79 18.29
N ARG A 4 -9.50 -11.20 17.05
CA ARG A 4 -10.64 -12.04 16.69
C ARG A 4 -10.18 -13.48 16.64
N SER A 5 -10.92 -14.37 17.28
CA SER A 5 -10.80 -15.80 17.04
C SER A 5 -11.92 -16.27 16.10
N ARG A 6 -11.60 -17.26 15.26
CA ARG A 6 -12.57 -18.08 14.52
C ARG A 6 -12.38 -19.53 14.94
N HIS A 7 -13.50 -20.18 15.24
CA HIS A 7 -13.56 -21.60 15.55
C HIS A 7 -14.15 -22.35 14.37
N VAL A 8 -13.74 -23.61 14.20
CA VAL A 8 -14.35 -24.50 13.20
C VAL A 8 -15.81 -24.78 13.60
N ILE A 9 -16.72 -24.65 12.64
CA ILE A 9 -18.13 -25.03 12.82
C ILE A 9 -18.19 -26.56 12.72
N LYS A 10 -18.36 -27.23 13.85
CA LYS A 10 -18.32 -28.71 13.95
C LYS A 10 -19.32 -29.38 13.01
N ASP A 11 -20.51 -28.81 12.89
CA ASP A 11 -21.60 -29.38 12.08
C ASP A 11 -21.38 -29.21 10.58
N ALA A 12 -20.45 -28.35 10.17
CA ALA A 12 -20.11 -28.10 8.77
C ALA A 12 -18.88 -28.91 8.29
N LEU A 13 -18.28 -29.73 9.16
CA LEU A 13 -17.12 -30.56 8.81
C LEU A 13 -17.55 -31.70 7.88
N ILE A 14 -16.93 -31.76 6.71
CA ILE A 14 -17.12 -32.84 5.74
C ILE A 14 -15.85 -33.68 5.72
N PHE A 15 -15.97 -34.95 6.11
CA PHE A 15 -14.90 -35.93 6.04
C PHE A 15 -15.08 -36.81 4.80
N ALA A 16 -14.09 -36.80 3.90
CA ALA A 16 -14.05 -37.72 2.78
C ALA A 16 -13.95 -39.16 3.28
N ARG A 17 -14.69 -40.08 2.66
CA ARG A 17 -14.67 -41.51 2.99
C ARG A 17 -13.70 -42.26 2.09
N GLY A 18 -13.04 -43.28 2.64
CA GLY A 18 -12.15 -44.19 1.92
C GLY A 18 -10.67 -43.91 2.14
N GLU A 19 -9.83 -44.82 1.63
CA GLU A 19 -8.38 -44.86 1.90
C GLU A 19 -7.54 -44.29 0.75
N LYS A 20 -8.19 -43.76 -0.31
CA LYS A 20 -7.52 -43.23 -1.50
C LYS A 20 -6.63 -42.02 -1.20
N PHE A 21 -6.98 -41.23 -0.19
CA PHE A 21 -6.24 -40.05 0.23
C PHE A 21 -5.89 -40.13 1.72
N ALA A 22 -4.89 -39.34 2.13
CA ALA A 22 -4.49 -39.28 3.52
C ALA A 22 -5.66 -38.87 4.43
N PRO A 23 -5.75 -39.44 5.65
CA PRO A 23 -6.78 -39.04 6.61
C PRO A 23 -6.66 -37.56 6.97
N CYS A 24 -7.78 -36.95 7.32
CA CYS A 24 -7.78 -35.59 7.84
C CYS A 24 -6.91 -35.53 9.12
N PRO A 25 -6.21 -34.42 9.38
CA PRO A 25 -5.47 -34.24 10.61
C PRO A 25 -6.38 -34.45 11.83
N PRO A 26 -5.90 -35.06 12.92
CA PRO A 26 -6.69 -35.16 14.14
C PRO A 26 -6.90 -33.77 14.75
N GLY A 27 -8.07 -33.54 15.35
CA GLY A 27 -8.35 -32.31 16.10
C GLY A 27 -8.70 -31.09 15.24
N VAL A 28 -9.09 -31.28 13.97
CA VAL A 28 -9.57 -30.19 13.09
C VAL A 28 -10.79 -29.49 13.70
N GLU A 29 -11.63 -30.21 14.43
CA GLU A 29 -12.78 -29.66 15.14
C GLU A 29 -12.41 -28.73 16.32
N ASN A 30 -11.15 -28.73 16.74
CA ASN A 30 -10.62 -27.91 17.83
C ASN A 30 -9.69 -26.80 17.33
N LEU A 31 -9.54 -26.64 16.02
CA LEU A 31 -8.71 -25.60 15.44
C LEU A 31 -9.29 -24.21 15.74
N VAL A 32 -8.42 -23.33 16.21
CA VAL A 32 -8.74 -21.92 16.47
C VAL A 32 -7.77 -21.07 15.69
N GLU A 33 -8.32 -20.25 14.80
CA GLU A 33 -7.56 -19.24 14.08
C GLU A 33 -7.67 -17.91 14.80
N TYR A 34 -6.55 -17.20 14.93
CA TYR A 34 -6.50 -15.87 15.51
C TYR A 34 -6.08 -14.87 14.46
N ALA A 35 -6.82 -13.77 14.36
CA ALA A 35 -6.48 -12.63 13.52
C ALA A 35 -6.54 -11.35 14.37
N PRO A 36 -5.61 -10.40 14.22
CA PRO A 36 -5.72 -9.12 14.90
C PRO A 36 -6.96 -8.35 14.42
N CYS A 37 -7.76 -7.83 15.34
CA CYS A 37 -8.87 -6.91 15.05
C CYS A 37 -8.34 -5.48 14.86
N ASN A 38 -9.06 -4.66 14.09
CA ASN A 38 -8.80 -3.22 13.95
C ASN A 38 -7.35 -2.90 13.56
N THR A 39 -6.78 -3.66 12.63
CA THR A 39 -5.45 -3.39 12.06
C THR A 39 -5.41 -2.21 11.11
N HIS A 40 -6.50 -1.44 10.97
CA HIS A 40 -6.43 -0.19 10.24
C HIS A 40 -5.34 0.67 10.87
N LYS A 41 -4.29 0.92 10.08
CA LYS A 41 -3.19 1.79 10.47
C LYS A 41 -3.79 3.12 10.92
N CYS A 42 -3.23 3.70 11.99
CA CYS A 42 -3.66 5.01 12.43
C CYS A 42 -3.65 5.98 11.24
N PRO A 43 -4.61 6.90 11.17
CA PRO A 43 -4.62 7.91 10.13
C PRO A 43 -3.31 8.69 10.18
N VAL A 44 -2.75 8.98 9.01
CA VAL A 44 -1.51 9.75 8.89
C VAL A 44 -1.78 11.01 8.09
N ASN A 45 -1.16 12.11 8.50
CA ASN A 45 -1.28 13.39 7.84
C ASN A 45 -0.53 13.39 6.50
N LEU A 46 -1.15 13.94 5.45
CA LEU A 46 -0.56 14.05 4.12
C LEU A 46 0.82 14.75 4.14
N SER A 47 1.00 15.76 5.00
CA SER A 47 2.25 16.50 5.12
C SER A 47 3.46 15.66 5.56
N THR A 48 3.23 14.48 6.15
CA THR A 48 4.29 13.60 6.67
C THR A 48 4.93 12.71 5.61
N TYR A 49 4.27 12.51 4.47
CA TYR A 49 4.81 11.72 3.37
C TYR A 49 6.00 12.44 2.74
N LYS A 50 7.02 11.65 2.36
CA LYS A 50 8.18 12.17 1.64
C LYS A 50 7.78 12.68 0.26
N TRP A 51 8.68 13.42 -0.37
CA TRP A 51 8.51 13.76 -1.76
C TRP A 51 9.10 12.68 -2.66
N SER A 52 8.47 12.46 -3.81
CA SER A 52 8.98 11.65 -4.90
C SER A 52 10.29 12.23 -5.46
N GLU A 53 10.87 11.50 -6.40
CA GLU A 53 11.84 12.06 -7.34
C GLU A 53 11.28 13.28 -8.10
N CYS A 54 12.17 14.10 -8.69
CA CYS A 54 11.74 15.24 -9.48
C CYS A 54 11.36 14.79 -10.89
N PHE A 55 10.15 15.14 -11.31
CA PHE A 55 9.66 14.95 -12.67
C PHE A 55 9.89 16.23 -13.46
N HIS A 56 10.65 16.12 -14.55
CA HIS A 56 10.84 17.23 -15.47
C HIS A 56 9.51 17.56 -16.16
N THR A 57 9.13 18.84 -16.13
CA THR A 57 8.09 19.32 -17.04
C THR A 57 8.64 19.21 -18.47
N THR A 58 7.86 18.65 -19.38
CA THR A 58 8.25 18.32 -20.76
C THR A 58 9.18 19.34 -21.39
N HIS A 59 10.25 18.85 -22.01
CA HIS A 59 11.10 19.64 -22.89
C HIS A 59 10.23 20.46 -23.85
N GLN A 60 10.45 21.76 -23.94
CA GLN A 60 9.78 22.58 -24.93
C GLN A 60 10.50 22.40 -26.26
N TRP A 61 9.76 21.96 -27.30
CA TRP A 61 10.29 21.90 -28.66
C TRP A 61 10.32 23.32 -29.24
N ILE A 62 11.47 23.97 -29.20
CA ILE A 62 11.69 25.32 -29.73
C ILE A 62 12.82 25.23 -30.74
N ASN A 63 12.64 25.81 -31.93
CA ASN A 63 13.67 25.88 -32.97
C ASN A 63 14.39 24.53 -33.23
N HIS A 64 13.63 23.44 -33.37
CA HIS A 64 14.16 22.10 -33.63
C HIS A 64 15.09 21.53 -32.54
N THR A 65 15.02 22.08 -31.34
CA THR A 65 15.78 21.62 -30.17
C THR A 65 14.86 21.38 -28.99
N TRP A 66 15.11 20.29 -28.26
CA TRP A 66 14.49 20.05 -26.97
C TRP A 66 15.15 20.97 -25.94
N VAL A 67 14.46 22.04 -25.55
CA VAL A 67 14.93 22.92 -24.48
C VAL A 67 14.51 22.30 -23.15
N GLN A 68 15.47 22.01 -22.28
CA GLN A 68 15.18 21.62 -20.90
C GLN A 68 14.51 22.81 -20.19
N ASN A 69 13.27 22.62 -19.75
CA ASN A 69 12.67 23.57 -18.83
C ASN A 69 13.45 23.53 -17.52
N GLU A 70 13.85 24.71 -17.02
CA GLU A 70 14.53 24.86 -15.73
C GLU A 70 13.63 24.47 -14.53
N THR A 71 12.39 24.03 -14.76
CA THR A 71 11.40 23.74 -13.72
C THR A 71 11.00 22.27 -13.69
N CYS A 72 11.16 21.62 -12.54
CA CYS A 72 10.63 20.29 -12.26
C CYS A 72 9.61 20.37 -11.14
N TYR A 73 8.77 19.33 -11.05
CA TYR A 73 7.84 19.17 -9.96
C TYR A 73 8.07 17.83 -9.27
N ARG A 74 7.72 17.76 -8.00
CA ARG A 74 7.69 16.52 -7.21
C ARG A 74 6.34 16.40 -6.55
N VAL A 75 5.89 15.16 -6.36
CA VAL A 75 4.61 14.83 -5.72
C VAL A 75 4.88 14.14 -4.38
N ARG A 76 3.90 14.09 -3.49
CA ARG A 76 4.02 13.28 -2.27
C ARG A 76 4.08 11.79 -2.62
N ASP A 77 5.05 11.08 -2.08
CA ASP A 77 5.24 9.65 -2.25
C ASP A 77 4.34 8.89 -1.26
N ILE A 78 3.19 8.43 -1.76
CA ILE A 78 2.14 7.78 -0.97
C ILE A 78 2.10 6.29 -1.34
N PRO A 79 2.35 5.37 -0.39
CA PRO A 79 2.34 3.94 -0.65
C PRO A 79 0.91 3.42 -0.93
N ALA A 80 0.80 2.36 -1.73
CA ALA A 80 -0.46 1.69 -2.06
C ALA A 80 -0.97 0.76 -0.94
N ASP A 81 -0.93 1.26 0.30
CA ASP A 81 -1.42 0.54 1.48
C ASP A 81 -2.85 0.99 1.82
N ASP A 82 -3.65 0.12 2.44
CA ASP A 82 -4.97 0.44 3.00
C ASP A 82 -4.84 1.28 4.30
N GLN A 83 -4.30 2.50 4.17
CA GLN A 83 -4.14 3.47 5.25
C GLN A 83 -5.04 4.70 5.04
N LEU A 84 -5.72 5.15 6.10
CA LEU A 84 -6.45 6.41 6.06
C LEU A 84 -5.48 7.60 6.05
N ILE A 85 -5.66 8.53 5.11
CA ILE A 85 -4.83 9.74 5.00
C ILE A 85 -5.68 10.96 5.33
N TYR A 86 -5.21 11.79 6.26
CA TYR A 86 -5.83 13.09 6.56
C TYR A 86 -5.17 14.17 5.70
N ILE A 87 -5.98 14.91 4.93
CA ILE A 87 -5.50 16.01 4.07
C ILE A 87 -5.34 17.26 4.94
N ASP A 88 -4.19 17.37 5.60
CA ASP A 88 -3.83 18.52 6.45
C ASP A 88 -3.13 19.65 5.69
N THR A 89 -2.79 19.43 4.42
CA THR A 89 -2.08 20.39 3.57
C THR A 89 -2.60 20.35 2.13
N SER A 90 -2.54 21.48 1.44
CA SER A 90 -2.78 21.58 0.00
C SER A 90 -1.51 21.35 -0.84
N GLU A 91 -0.33 21.22 -0.21
CA GLU A 91 0.94 20.97 -0.90
C GLU A 91 1.11 19.50 -1.33
N ILE A 92 0.33 19.11 -2.34
CA ILE A 92 0.42 17.78 -2.98
C ILE A 92 1.56 17.75 -4.01
N ILE A 93 1.78 18.90 -4.67
CA ILE A 93 2.79 19.09 -5.72
C ILE A 93 3.67 20.27 -5.31
N ARG A 94 4.98 20.14 -5.51
CA ARG A 94 5.93 21.23 -5.32
C ARG A 94 6.76 21.44 -6.57
N THR A 95 6.68 22.64 -7.14
CA THR A 95 7.52 23.09 -8.25
C THR A 95 8.82 23.68 -7.72
N GLN A 96 9.94 23.36 -8.37
CA GLN A 96 11.26 23.89 -8.01
C GLN A 96 12.15 24.02 -9.25
N LYS A 97 13.25 24.76 -9.11
CA LYS A 97 14.28 24.80 -10.15
C LYS A 97 14.97 23.44 -10.24
N CYS A 98 15.05 22.88 -11.45
CA CYS A 98 15.81 21.68 -11.74
C CYS A 98 17.29 21.93 -11.47
N ASN A 99 17.95 21.06 -10.71
CA ASN A 99 19.39 20.93 -10.83
C ASN A 99 19.65 20.01 -12.04
N PRO A 100 20.37 20.44 -13.10
CA PRO A 100 20.63 19.61 -14.28
C PRO A 100 21.54 18.39 -14.02
N LEU A 101 21.90 18.12 -12.75
CA LEU A 101 22.80 17.05 -12.33
C LEU A 101 22.10 15.88 -11.60
N CYS A 102 20.77 15.81 -11.63
CA CYS A 102 20.06 14.59 -11.19
C CYS A 102 20.24 13.51 -12.28
N PHE A 103 21.30 12.73 -12.16
CA PHE A 103 21.54 11.47 -12.87
C PHE A 103 21.41 10.31 -11.89
#